data_AF-A0A6J4SXR4-F1
#
_entry.id   AF-A0A6J4SXR4-F1
#
_cell.length_a   1.000
_cell.length_b   1.000
_cell.length_c   1.000
_cell.angle_alpha   90.00
_cell.angle_beta   90.00
_cell.angle_gamma   90.00
#
_symmetry.space_group_name_H-M   'P 1'
#
loop_
_entity.id
_entity.type
_entity.pdbx_description
1 polymer ?
#
loop_
_entity_poly.entity_id
_entity_poly.type
_entity_poly.pdbx_seq_one_letter_code
_entity_poly.pdbx_strand_id
1 'polypeptide(L)'
;MNLVFLAAMLTTAAVPAAAQVAATSAAPAPAKTVKPAKKICERVEETGTRLGGRQVCLTAEEWQARRANDRTETERVQQKTGYKPAG
;
A
#
# COMPACT_ATOMS: atom_id res chain seq x y z
N MET A 1 -20.72 2.71 65.85
CA MET A 1 -21.63 3.86 65.73
C MET A 1 -22.56 3.58 64.55
N ASN A 2 -23.71 2.99 64.82
CA ASN A 2 -24.70 2.61 63.83
C ASN A 2 -25.78 3.70 63.84
N LEU A 3 -26.08 4.35 62.71
CA LEU A 3 -27.34 5.05 62.52
C LEU A 3 -27.72 5.05 61.04
N VAL A 4 -28.59 4.11 60.76
CA VAL A 4 -29.47 4.00 59.60
C VAL A 4 -30.32 5.25 59.51
N PHE A 5 -30.36 5.90 58.34
CA PHE A 5 -31.53 6.67 57.93
C PHE A 5 -32.00 6.15 56.57
N LEU A 6 -33.09 5.39 56.65
CA LEU A 6 -34.04 5.13 55.58
C LEU A 6 -34.50 6.46 54.96
N ALA A 7 -34.56 6.54 53.64
CA ALA A 7 -35.80 6.89 52.94
C ALA A 7 -35.61 6.90 51.42
N ALA A 8 -36.47 6.12 50.77
CA ALA A 8 -37.18 6.49 49.54
C ALA A 8 -36.35 6.83 48.29
N MET A 9 -36.37 5.95 47.31
CA MET A 9 -37.40 6.01 46.27
C MET A 9 -37.23 4.83 45.31
N LEU A 10 -38.29 4.02 45.23
CA LEU A 10 -38.61 3.18 44.08
C LEU A 10 -38.49 4.04 42.81
N THR A 11 -37.44 3.82 42.03
CA THR A 11 -37.40 4.24 40.63
C THR A 11 -37.57 2.99 39.80
N THR A 12 -38.76 2.89 39.22
CA THR A 12 -39.16 1.87 38.27
C THR A 12 -38.16 1.83 37.13
N ALA A 13 -37.50 0.68 36.97
CA ALA A 13 -36.65 0.39 35.84
C ALA A 13 -37.51 0.33 34.55
N ALA A 14 -37.61 1.46 33.85
CA ALA A 14 -38.06 1.47 32.47
C ALA A 14 -36.95 0.87 31.61
N VAL A 15 -36.99 -0.44 31.42
CA VAL A 15 -36.17 -1.12 30.41
C VAL A 15 -36.59 -0.59 29.03
N PRO A 16 -35.72 0.07 28.26
CA PRO A 16 -36.04 0.35 26.88
C PRO A 16 -36.02 -1.01 26.18
N ALA A 17 -37.18 -1.42 25.65
CA ALA A 17 -37.26 -2.55 24.74
C ALA A 17 -36.42 -2.18 23.50
N ALA A 18 -35.17 -2.64 23.48
CA ALA A 18 -34.32 -2.53 22.31
C ALA A 18 -34.96 -3.37 21.20
N ALA A 19 -35.60 -2.70 20.24
CA ALA A 19 -35.98 -3.29 18.97
C ALA A 19 -34.70 -3.77 18.29
N GLN A 20 -34.43 -5.07 18.40
CA GLN A 20 -33.39 -5.75 17.67
C GLN A 20 -33.80 -5.73 16.20
N VAL A 21 -33.37 -4.66 15.52
CA VAL A 21 -33.36 -4.59 14.06
C VAL A 21 -32.49 -5.77 13.62
N ALA A 22 -33.13 -6.80 13.10
CA ALA A 22 -32.44 -7.89 12.42
C ALA A 22 -31.67 -7.25 11.27
N ALA A 23 -30.37 -7.05 11.46
CA ALA A 23 -29.47 -6.69 10.39
C ALA A 23 -29.58 -7.82 9.36
N THR A 24 -30.25 -7.54 8.25
CA THR A 24 -30.18 -8.41 7.08
C THR A 24 -28.72 -8.35 6.66
N SER A 25 -27.97 -9.42 6.97
CA SER A 25 -26.60 -9.58 6.51
C SER A 25 -26.67 -9.72 5.00
N ALA A 26 -26.58 -8.59 4.31
CA ALA A 26 -26.39 -8.57 2.87
C ALA A 26 -25.16 -9.42 2.56
N ALA A 27 -25.34 -10.41 1.70
CA ALA A 27 -24.26 -11.29 1.27
C ALA A 27 -23.09 -10.42 0.74
N PRO A 28 -21.84 -10.69 1.17
CA PRO A 28 -20.71 -9.92 0.72
C PRO A 28 -20.62 -10.00 -0.81
N ALA A 29 -20.54 -8.84 -1.46
CA ALA A 29 -20.39 -8.76 -2.90
C ALA A 29 -19.16 -9.57 -3.35
N PRO A 30 -19.22 -10.26 -4.51
CA PRO A 30 -18.10 -11.05 -4.98
C PRO A 30 -16.86 -10.16 -5.13
N ALA A 31 -15.78 -10.55 -4.45
CA ALA A 31 -14.51 -9.86 -4.54
C ALA A 31 -14.05 -9.80 -6.00
N LYS A 32 -13.83 -8.59 -6.51
CA LYS A 32 -13.29 -8.40 -7.87
C LYS A 32 -11.89 -9.00 -7.91
N THR A 33 -11.71 -10.02 -8.74
CA THR A 33 -10.40 -10.60 -9.01
C THR A 33 -9.53 -9.57 -9.71
N VAL A 34 -8.58 -8.99 -8.96
CA VAL A 34 -7.55 -8.11 -9.51
C VAL A 34 -6.69 -8.97 -10.44
N LYS A 35 -6.72 -8.67 -11.73
CA LYS A 35 -5.89 -9.39 -12.71
C LYS A 35 -4.42 -9.10 -12.43
N PRO A 36 -3.52 -10.10 -12.54
CA PRO A 36 -2.10 -9.86 -12.38
C PRO A 36 -1.62 -8.83 -13.42
N ALA A 37 -0.76 -7.90 -12.99
CA ALA A 37 -0.21 -6.87 -13.85
C ALA A 37 0.56 -7.50 -15.03
N LYS A 38 0.38 -6.93 -16.23
CA LYS A 38 1.06 -7.43 -17.43
C LYS A 38 2.56 -7.21 -17.30
N LYS A 39 3.34 -8.27 -17.58
CA LYS A 39 4.79 -8.20 -17.69
C LYS A 39 5.20 -7.79 -19.11
N ILE A 40 6.24 -6.97 -19.19
CA ILE A 40 6.87 -6.43 -20.39
C ILE A 40 8.31 -6.93 -20.38
N CYS A 41 8.68 -7.71 -21.39
CA CYS A 41 10.01 -8.29 -21.54
C CYS A 41 10.86 -7.45 -22.49
N GLU A 42 11.96 -6.90 -22.00
CA GLU A 42 12.89 -6.10 -22.79
C GLU A 42 14.30 -6.71 -22.74
N ARG A 43 15.07 -6.54 -23.82
CA ARG A 43 16.48 -6.96 -23.88
C ARG A 43 17.33 -5.84 -23.31
N VAL A 44 18.01 -6.12 -22.20
CA VAL A 44 18.91 -5.20 -21.52
C VAL A 44 20.34 -5.57 -21.91
N GLU A 45 21.02 -4.65 -22.59
CA GLU A 45 22.43 -4.79 -22.87
C GLU A 45 23.26 -4.52 -21.63
N GLU A 46 24.31 -5.31 -21.43
CA GLU A 46 25.25 -5.14 -20.34
C GLU A 46 26.57 -4.67 -20.93
N THR A 47 26.97 -3.45 -20.57
CA THR A 47 28.17 -2.82 -21.13
C THR A 47 29.41 -3.61 -20.73
N GLY A 48 30.23 -3.99 -21.71
CA GLY A 48 31.49 -4.70 -21.47
C GLY A 48 31.40 -6.23 -21.55
N THR A 49 30.22 -6.83 -21.77
CA THR A 49 30.13 -8.26 -22.07
C THR A 49 30.02 -8.54 -23.57
N ARG A 50 30.81 -9.51 -24.05
CA ARG A 50 30.76 -10.01 -25.44
C ARG A 50 29.61 -11.00 -25.68
N LEU A 51 28.94 -11.45 -24.63
CA LEU A 51 27.89 -12.48 -24.68
C LEU A 51 26.51 -11.91 -25.08
N GLY A 52 26.42 -10.60 -25.27
CA GLY A 52 25.17 -9.91 -25.58
C GLY A 52 24.23 -9.80 -24.37
N GLY A 53 23.29 -8.86 -24.46
CA GLY A 53 22.36 -8.55 -23.36
C GLY A 53 21.50 -9.72 -22.87
N ARG A 54 20.85 -9.51 -21.72
CA ARG A 54 19.90 -10.44 -21.11
C ARG A 54 18.46 -9.98 -21.31
N GLN A 55 17.51 -10.91 -21.33
CA GLN A 55 16.08 -10.55 -21.32
C GLN A 55 15.61 -10.33 -19.88
N VAL A 56 14.89 -9.24 -19.64
CA VAL A 56 14.33 -8.89 -18.33
C VAL A 56 12.85 -8.61 -18.51
N CYS A 57 12.01 -9.32 -17.74
CA CYS A 57 10.56 -9.17 -17.77
C CYS A 57 10.06 -8.54 -16.47
N LEU A 58 9.53 -7.32 -16.56
CA LEU A 58 9.00 -6.55 -15.43
C LEU A 58 7.63 -5.98 -15.76
N THR A 59 6.86 -5.62 -14.75
CA THR A 59 5.63 -4.83 -14.90
C THR A 59 5.94 -3.40 -15.33
N ALA A 60 4.93 -2.67 -15.81
CA ALA A 60 5.10 -1.28 -16.22
C ALA A 60 5.57 -0.38 -15.06
N GLU A 61 5.06 -0.61 -13.84
CA GLU A 61 5.44 0.14 -12.65
C GLU A 61 6.90 -0.11 -12.25
N GLU A 62 7.34 -1.38 -12.29
CA GLU A 62 8.73 -1.74 -12.03
C GLU A 62 9.69 -1.13 -13.05
N TRP A 63 9.30 -1.07 -14.33
CA TRP A 63 10.09 -0.40 -15.37
C TRP A 63 10.21 1.11 -15.13
N GLN A 64 9.17 1.76 -14.62
CA GLN A 64 9.23 3.18 -14.25
C GLN A 64 10.15 3.40 -13.05
N ALA A 65 10.00 2.60 -12.00
CA ALA A 65 10.85 2.67 -10.81
C ALA A 65 12.33 2.47 -11.17
N ARG A 66 12.63 1.49 -12.04
CA ARG A 66 13.98 1.24 -12.53
C ARG A 66 14.57 2.45 -13.24
N ARG A 67 13.85 3.04 -14.19
CA ARG A 67 14.30 4.24 -14.93
C ARG A 67 14.53 5.45 -14.02
N ALA A 68 13.69 5.61 -13.00
CA ALA A 68 13.88 6.67 -12.00
C ALA A 68 15.17 6.46 -11.21
N ASN A 69 15.41 5.24 -10.73
CA ASN A 69 16.64 4.88 -10.02
C ASN A 69 17.89 5.09 -10.90
N ASP A 70 17.88 4.60 -12.15
CA ASP A 70 19.01 4.73 -13.06
C ASP A 70 19.37 6.21 -13.31
N ARG A 71 18.37 7.09 -13.40
CA ARG A 71 18.58 8.54 -13.50
C ARG A 71 19.25 9.10 -12.24
N THR A 72 18.68 8.83 -11.06
CA THR A 72 19.22 9.33 -9.79
C THR A 72 20.65 8.86 -9.57
N GLU A 73 20.97 7.61 -9.89
CA GLU A 73 22.34 7.09 -9.80
C GLU A 73 23.28 7.79 -10.77
N THR A 74 22.85 8.02 -12.01
CA THR A 74 23.64 8.76 -13.01
C THR A 74 23.93 10.18 -12.55
N GLU A 75 22.91 10.91 -12.08
CA GLU A 75 23.03 12.27 -11.56
C GLU A 75 23.98 12.31 -10.34
N ARG A 76 23.84 11.35 -9.42
CA ARG A 76 24.70 11.24 -8.23
C ARG A 76 26.17 11.07 -8.60
N VAL A 77 26.47 10.24 -9.60
CA VAL A 77 27.86 10.03 -10.07
C VAL A 77 28.39 11.26 -10.78
N GLN A 78 27.58 11.90 -11.63
CA GLN A 78 27.96 13.13 -12.35
C GLN A 78 28.18 14.32 -11.41
N GLN A 79 27.42 14.44 -10.33
CA GLN A 79 27.63 15.50 -9.33
C GLN A 79 28.89 15.29 -8.51
N LYS A 80 29.23 14.03 -8.18
CA LYS A 80 30.43 13.70 -7.39
C LYS A 80 31.73 13.84 -8.18
N THR A 81 31.69 13.50 -9.45
CA THR A 81 32.83 13.66 -10.36
C THR A 81 32.72 15.07 -10.89
N GLY A 82 33.45 16.05 -10.33
CA GLY A 82 33.33 17.49 -10.65
C GLY A 82 33.58 17.85 -12.11
N TYR A 83 32.72 17.39 -13.02
CA TYR A 83 32.77 17.55 -14.45
C TYR A 83 32.52 19.02 -14.74
N LYS A 84 33.62 19.78 -14.82
CA LYS A 84 33.63 21.11 -15.40
C LYS A 84 33.67 20.89 -16.92
N PRO A 85 32.57 21.09 -17.67
CA PRO A 85 32.63 20.98 -19.12
C PRO A 85 33.68 21.99 -19.61
N ALA A 86 34.65 21.51 -20.38
CA ALA A 86 35.64 22.37 -21.02
C ALA A 86 34.89 23.18 -22.10
N GLY A 87 34.77 24.49 -21.84
CA GLY A 87 34.39 25.49 -22.84
C GLY A 87 35.61 26.04 -23.53
#